data_AF-A0A955BPC0-F1
#
_entry.id   AF-A0A955BPC0-F1
#
_cell.length_a   1.000
_cell.length_b   1.000
_cell.length_c   1.000
_cell.angle_alpha   90.00
_cell.angle_beta   90.00
_cell.angle_gamma   90.00
#
_symmetry.space_group_name_H-M   'P 1'
#
loop_
_entity.id
_entity.type
_entity.pdbx_description
1 polymer ?
#
loop_
_entity_poly.entity_id
_entity_poly.type
_entity_poly.pdbx_seq_one_letter_code
_entity_poly.pdbx_strand_id
1 'polypeptide(L)'
;MLKLAELILQDRLGWDHFRIDAIVSTGKMRSIALPKPLPVLLLYWTVDPSFDDGVHFHKDIYGRDASLLKALDTKFNRGRSYLAPMT
;
A
#
# COMPACT_ATOMS: atom_id res chain seq x y z
N MET A 1 7.74 -20.28 7.87
CA MET A 1 7.55 -19.18 6.89
C MET A 1 6.13 -18.68 7.02
N LEU A 2 5.91 -17.43 7.43
CA LEU A 2 4.69 -16.59 7.32
C LEU A 2 4.84 -15.35 8.25
N LYS A 3 5.91 -14.54 8.07
CA LYS A 3 6.35 -13.58 9.10
C LYS A 3 5.32 -12.50 9.44
N LEU A 4 4.61 -11.98 8.42
CA LEU A 4 3.55 -10.99 8.64
C LEU A 4 2.38 -11.57 9.46
N ALA A 5 1.97 -12.81 9.17
CA ALA A 5 0.90 -13.46 9.93
C ALA A 5 1.31 -13.68 11.39
N GLU A 6 2.56 -14.12 11.63
CA GLU A 6 3.12 -14.25 12.97
C GLU A 6 3.06 -12.92 13.74
N LEU A 7 3.55 -11.83 13.14
CA LEU A 7 3.52 -10.50 13.77
C LEU A 7 2.09 -10.04 14.11
N ILE A 8 1.13 -10.25 13.20
CA ILE A 8 -0.25 -9.82 13.40
C ILE A 8 -0.95 -10.67 14.47
N LEU A 9 -0.79 -11.99 14.42
CA LEU A 9 -1.54 -12.95 15.25
C LEU A 9 -0.92 -13.11 16.64
N GLN A 10 0.40 -12.98 16.79
CA GLN A 10 1.05 -13.00 18.11
C GLN A 10 0.57 -11.83 18.97
N ASP A 11 0.60 -10.62 18.42
CA ASP A 11 0.22 -9.37 19.11
C ASP A 11 -1.27 -9.32 19.49
N ARG A 12 -2.15 -9.96 18.71
CA ARG A 12 -3.61 -9.85 18.87
C ARG A 12 -4.29 -11.08 19.47
N LEU A 13 -3.72 -12.25 19.26
CA LEU A 13 -4.34 -13.54 19.61
C LEU A 13 -3.38 -14.47 20.37
N GLY A 14 -2.11 -14.08 20.57
CA GLY A 14 -1.11 -14.89 21.26
C GLY A 14 -0.70 -16.15 20.49
N TRP A 15 -0.83 -16.13 19.16
CA TRP A 15 -0.43 -17.28 18.34
C TRP A 15 1.06 -17.26 18.04
N ASP A 16 1.77 -18.25 18.57
CA ASP A 16 3.17 -18.47 18.25
C ASP A 16 3.37 -19.10 16.86
N HIS A 17 4.63 -19.16 16.44
CA HIS A 17 5.04 -19.77 15.18
C HIS A 17 4.63 -21.25 15.07
N PHE A 18 4.71 -22.02 16.16
CA PHE A 18 4.39 -23.44 16.17
C PHE A 18 2.92 -23.69 15.84
N ARG A 19 2.01 -22.90 16.39
CA ARG A 19 0.58 -22.99 16.10
C ARG A 19 0.27 -22.64 14.65
N ILE A 20 0.92 -21.62 14.10
CA ILE A 20 0.75 -21.21 12.70
C ILE A 20 1.20 -22.34 11.77
N ASP A 21 2.38 -22.91 12.03
CA ASP A 21 2.93 -23.99 11.21
C ASP A 21 2.08 -25.26 11.30
N ALA A 22 1.58 -25.61 12.48
CA ALA A 22 0.66 -26.73 12.65
C ALA A 22 -0.60 -26.54 11.78
N ILE A 23 -1.16 -25.34 11.74
CA ILE A 23 -2.32 -25.03 10.90
C ILE A 23 -1.98 -25.09 9.41
N VAL A 24 -0.87 -24.48 8.98
CA VAL A 24 -0.43 -24.48 7.58
C VAL A 24 -0.17 -25.91 7.09
N SER A 25 0.44 -26.76 7.91
CA SER A 25 0.74 -28.16 7.59
C SER A 25 -0.50 -28.99 7.25
N THR A 26 -1.69 -28.57 7.72
CA THR A 26 -2.95 -29.24 7.38
C THR A 26 -3.36 -29.07 5.92
N GLY A 27 -2.82 -28.07 5.21
CA GLY A 27 -3.21 -27.71 3.84
C GLY A 27 -4.65 -27.17 3.73
N LYS A 28 -5.37 -27.01 4.85
CA LYS A 28 -6.76 -26.53 4.87
C LYS A 28 -6.80 -25.03 5.02
N MET A 29 -7.64 -24.37 4.21
CA MET A 29 -7.89 -22.93 4.34
C MET A 29 -8.47 -22.61 5.73
N ARG A 30 -7.90 -21.59 6.38
CA ARG A 30 -8.40 -21.04 7.66
C ARG A 30 -8.56 -19.53 7.53
N SER A 31 -9.73 -19.02 7.92
CA SER A 31 -9.98 -17.60 8.09
C SER A 31 -9.95 -17.28 9.58
N ILE A 32 -9.13 -16.31 9.97
CA ILE A 32 -8.95 -15.89 11.36
C ILE A 32 -9.40 -14.43 11.47
N ALA A 33 -10.49 -14.19 12.21
CA ALA A 33 -10.98 -12.85 12.47
C ALA A 33 -10.06 -12.11 13.46
N LEU A 34 -9.64 -10.90 13.11
CA LEU A 34 -8.86 -10.05 14.01
C LEU A 34 -9.80 -9.33 14.99
N PRO A 35 -9.47 -9.27 16.29
CA PRO A 35 -10.32 -8.60 17.29
C PRO A 35 -10.38 -7.08 17.10
N LYS A 36 -9.36 -6.50 16.46
CA LYS A 36 -9.30 -5.08 16.07
C LYS A 36 -8.96 -4.99 14.59
N PRO A 37 -9.63 -4.12 13.82
CA PRO A 37 -9.26 -3.88 12.42
C PRO A 37 -7.79 -3.46 12.30
N LEU A 38 -7.09 -4.03 11.32
CA LEU A 38 -5.74 -3.61 10.95
C LEU A 38 -5.84 -2.66 9.75
N PRO A 39 -5.48 -1.37 9.89
CA PRO A 39 -5.48 -0.44 8.76
C PRO A 39 -4.50 -0.90 7.68
N VAL A 40 -4.97 -0.94 6.43
CA VAL A 40 -4.14 -1.26 5.26
C VAL A 40 -4.17 -0.06 4.33
N LEU A 41 -2.99 0.48 4.04
CA LEU A 41 -2.82 1.58 3.09
C LEU A 41 -2.25 1.01 1.79
N LEU A 42 -3.04 1.10 0.71
CA LEU A 42 -2.57 0.79 -0.63
C LEU A 42 -2.28 2.10 -1.35
N LEU A 43 -1.01 2.50 -1.34
CA LEU A 43 -0.55 3.75 -1.93
C LEU A 43 0.10 3.48 -3.30
N TYR A 44 -0.02 4.45 -4.20
CA TYR A 44 0.67 4.44 -5.48
C TYR A 44 1.42 5.76 -5.66
N TRP A 45 2.75 5.65 -5.69
CA TRP A 45 3.65 6.73 -6.02
C TRP A 45 4.63 6.25 -7.09
N THR A 46 5.06 7.15 -7.95
CA THR A 46 6.12 6.90 -8.94
C THR A 46 7.43 7.55 -8.52
N VAL A 47 7.46 8.15 -7.33
CA VAL A 47 8.61 8.86 -6.77
C VAL A 47 8.62 8.76 -5.24
N ASP A 48 9.78 8.48 -4.65
CA ASP A 48 10.00 8.51 -3.19
C ASP A 48 11.40 9.05 -2.82
N PRO A 49 11.58 9.59 -1.61
CA PRO A 49 12.89 10.01 -1.12
C PRO A 49 13.81 8.80 -0.91
N SER A 50 15.04 8.92 -1.40
CA SER A 50 16.10 7.94 -1.14
C SER A 50 16.66 8.08 0.27
N PHE A 51 17.15 6.97 0.82
CA PHE A 51 17.90 6.97 2.09
C PHE A 51 19.25 7.68 1.99
N ASP A 52 19.84 7.78 0.79
CA ASP A 52 21.19 8.32 0.57
C ASP A 52 21.17 9.77 0.04
N ASP A 53 20.21 10.59 0.48
CA ASP A 53 19.98 11.97 -0.01
C ASP A 53 19.76 12.03 -1.52
N GLY A 54 18.55 11.67 -1.95
CA GLY A 54 18.18 11.68 -3.37
C GLY A 54 16.71 11.36 -3.61
N VAL A 55 16.37 11.09 -4.87
CA VAL A 55 15.02 10.74 -5.29
C VAL A 55 15.06 9.44 -6.08
N HIS A 56 14.22 8.47 -5.70
CA HIS A 56 13.98 7.26 -6.47
C HIS A 56 12.74 7.43 -7.33
N PHE A 57 12.87 7.12 -8.62
CA PHE A 57 11.75 7.07 -9.56
C PHE A 57 11.40 5.61 -9.86
N HIS A 58 10.11 5.33 -9.88
CA HIS A 58 9.54 4.02 -10.21
C HIS A 58 8.86 4.06 -11.57
N LYS A 59 8.68 2.89 -12.17
CA LYS A 59 7.94 2.76 -13.43
C LYS A 59 6.46 3.11 -13.21
N ASP A 60 5.95 4.07 -13.97
CA ASP A 60 4.53 4.42 -14.02
C ASP A 60 3.72 3.35 -14.78
N ILE A 61 3.48 2.21 -14.13
CA ILE A 61 2.80 1.07 -14.76
C ILE A 61 1.32 1.32 -15.04
N TYR A 62 0.71 2.34 -14.42
CA TYR A 62 -0.68 2.73 -14.66
C TYR A 62 -0.83 3.93 -15.60
N GLY A 63 0.27 4.48 -16.12
CA GLY A 63 0.24 5.59 -17.08
C GLY A 63 -0.37 6.88 -16.52
N ARG A 64 -0.31 7.09 -15.20
CA ARG A 64 -0.93 8.24 -14.53
C ARG A 64 -0.10 9.52 -14.69
N ASP A 65 1.22 9.38 -14.86
CA ASP A 65 2.15 10.50 -14.87
C ASP A 65 2.06 11.30 -16.16
N ALA A 66 1.88 10.64 -17.31
CA ALA A 66 1.85 11.31 -18.62
C ALA A 66 0.75 12.38 -18.71
N SER A 67 -0.45 12.09 -18.19
CA SER A 67 -1.56 13.05 -18.17
C SER A 67 -1.29 14.23 -17.23
N LEU A 68 -0.68 13.95 -16.07
CA LEU A 68 -0.31 14.96 -15.09
C LEU A 68 0.79 15.90 -15.64
N LEU A 69 1.85 15.33 -16.23
CA LEU A 69 2.95 16.09 -16.84
C LEU A 69 2.43 17.01 -17.94
N LYS A 70 1.56 16.51 -18.83
CA LYS A 70 0.93 17.34 -19.87
C LYS A 70 0.14 18.51 -19.29
N ALA A 71 -0.54 18.33 -18.16
CA ALA A 71 -1.26 19.41 -17.49
C ALA A 71 -0.31 20.43 -16.86
N LEU A 72 0.80 19.96 -16.25
CA LEU A 72 1.82 20.81 -15.64
C LEU A 72 2.61 21.64 -16.66
N ASP A 73 2.78 21.13 -17.90
CA ASP A 73 3.42 21.86 -19.00
C ASP A 73 2.58 23.03 -19.54
N THR A 74 1.31 23.14 -19.14
CA THR A 74 0.47 24.29 -19.54
C THR A 74 0.78 25.52 -18.68
N LYS A 75 0.63 26.73 -19.24
CA LYS A 75 0.77 27.97 -18.44
C LYS A 75 -0.21 27.93 -17.27
N PHE A 76 0.33 28.04 -16.05
CA PHE A 76 -0.46 28.15 -14.84
C PHE A 76 -1.36 29.40 -14.90
N ASN A 77 -2.64 29.18 -15.21
CA ASN A 77 -3.59 30.26 -15.41
C ASN A 77 -4.33 30.52 -14.09
N ARG A 78 -3.88 31.52 -13.32
CA ARG A 78 -4.39 31.84 -11.97
C ARG A 78 -5.90 32.13 -11.89
N GLY A 79 -6.61 32.27 -13.02
CA GLY A 79 -8.05 32.54 -13.11
C GLY A 79 -8.95 31.32 -13.31
N ARG A 80 -8.40 30.10 -13.47
CA ARG A 80 -9.19 28.86 -13.56
C ARG A 80 -9.09 28.09 -12.25
N SER A 81 -10.01 28.34 -11.32
CA SER A 81 -10.24 27.44 -10.20
C SER A 81 -10.66 26.08 -10.76
N TYR A 82 -9.87 25.04 -10.49
CA TYR A 82 -10.25 23.66 -10.80
C TYR A 82 -11.46 23.28 -9.93
N LEU A 83 -12.66 23.45 -10.47
CA LEU A 83 -13.84 22.72 -10.01
C LEU A 83 -13.88 21.43 -10.81
N ALA A 84 -13.21 20.38 -10.31
CA ALA A 84 -13.48 19.04 -10.83
C ALA A 84 -14.94 18.69 -10.47
N PRO A 85 -15.75 18.14 -11.40
CA PRO A 85 -17.06 17.63 -11.03
C PRO A 85 -16.86 16.47 -10.04
N MET A 86 -17.37 16.64 -8.82
CA MET A 86 -17.66 15.52 -7.93
C MET A 86 -18.84 14.75 -8.56
N THR A 87 -18.53 13.67 -9.25
CA THR A 87 -19.48 12.61 -9.58
C THR A 87 -18.89 11.29 -9.14
#